data_AF-A0A957SHL8-F1
#
_entry.id   AF-A0A957SHL8-F1
#
_cell.length_a   1.000
_cell.length_b   1.000
_cell.length_c   1.000
_cell.angle_alpha   90.00
_cell.angle_beta   90.00
_cell.angle_gamma   90.00
#
_symmetry.space_group_name_H-M   'P 1'
#
loop_
_entity.id
_entity.type
_entity.pdbx_description
1 polymer ?
#
loop_
_entity_poly.entity_id
_entity_poly.type
_entity_poly.pdbx_seq_one_letter_code
_entity_poly.pdbx_strand_id
1 'polypeptide(L)'
;MFRSSGCLGSVLIRMGVGALLFLGAVYLLWTNEGRVDFGRVAKDAVILSSESVDSAAEGKLVAVSGKLRSDEPLGDAPYLQPGPYVALARNVEMYAWIERRREGAKGSSGSSSGDKAPNDYEYELGWTNSPQDSSNFAVP
;
A
#
# COMPACT_ATOMS: atom_id res chain seq x y z
N MET A 1 -11.13 -17.41 53.85
CA MET A 1 -12.01 -18.31 53.07
C MET A 1 -12.32 -17.62 51.75
N PHE A 2 -11.54 -17.91 50.69
CA PHE A 2 -11.81 -17.42 49.32
C PHE A 2 -11.64 -18.62 48.38
N ARG A 3 -12.75 -19.05 47.78
CA ARG A 3 -12.86 -20.29 47.00
C ARG A 3 -12.82 -19.92 45.52
N SER A 4 -11.65 -20.04 44.90
CA SER A 4 -11.45 -19.92 43.46
C SER A 4 -11.75 -21.26 42.81
N SER A 5 -12.90 -21.42 42.15
CA SER A 5 -13.23 -22.68 41.45
C SER A 5 -14.08 -22.49 40.18
N GLY A 6 -14.24 -21.25 39.67
CA GLY A 6 -15.05 -20.94 38.48
C GLY A 6 -14.28 -20.56 37.21
N CYS A 7 -12.94 -20.53 37.25
CA CYS A 7 -12.15 -19.86 36.21
C CYS A 7 -11.72 -20.78 35.05
N LEU A 8 -11.51 -22.08 35.29
CA LEU A 8 -10.88 -22.95 34.29
C LEU A 8 -11.86 -23.42 33.19
N GLY A 9 -13.09 -23.78 33.55
CA GLY A 9 -14.10 -24.25 32.59
C GLY A 9 -14.58 -23.16 31.64
N SER A 10 -14.69 -21.92 32.12
CA SER A 10 -15.07 -20.76 31.30
C SER A 10 -13.97 -20.37 30.30
N VAL A 11 -12.70 -20.57 30.65
CA VAL A 11 -11.55 -20.33 29.74
C VAL A 11 -11.50 -21.35 28.61
N LEU A 12 -11.72 -22.64 28.90
CA LEU A 12 -11.72 -23.69 27.88
C LEU A 12 -12.85 -23.51 26.86
N ILE A 13 -14.05 -23.12 27.31
CA ILE A 13 -15.18 -22.81 26.42
C ILE A 13 -14.85 -21.61 25.52
N ARG A 14 -14.25 -20.55 26.08
CA ARG A 14 -13.83 -19.37 25.32
C ARG A 14 -12.75 -19.70 24.29
N MET A 15 -11.79 -20.55 24.61
CA MET A 15 -10.77 -21.03 23.67
C MET A 15 -11.41 -21.84 22.53
N GLY A 16 -12.34 -22.75 22.83
CA GLY A 16 -13.05 -23.53 21.80
C GLY A 16 -13.85 -22.65 20.84
N VAL A 17 -14.59 -21.66 21.36
CA VAL A 17 -15.33 -20.70 20.53
C VAL A 17 -14.37 -19.84 19.71
N GLY A 18 -13.27 -19.38 20.28
CA GLY A 18 -12.24 -18.60 19.56
C GLY A 18 -11.60 -19.39 18.42
N ALA A 19 -11.27 -20.67 18.63
CA ALA A 19 -10.74 -21.54 17.59
C ALA A 19 -11.75 -21.77 16.46
N LEU A 20 -13.03 -21.97 16.80
CA LEU A 20 -14.11 -22.11 15.81
C LEU A 20 -14.25 -20.85 14.96
N LEU A 21 -14.26 -19.68 15.59
CA LEU A 21 -14.35 -18.39 14.89
C LEU A 21 -13.13 -18.13 14.03
N PHE A 22 -11.93 -18.50 14.49
CA PHE A 22 -10.70 -18.38 13.70
C PHE A 22 -10.76 -19.23 12.44
N LEU A 23 -11.14 -20.51 12.55
CA LEU A 23 -11.30 -21.39 11.39
C LEU A 23 -12.40 -20.89 10.44
N GLY A 24 -13.50 -20.38 10.98
CA GLY A 24 -14.57 -19.75 10.20
C GLY A 24 -14.09 -18.51 9.42
N ALA A 25 -13.29 -17.65 10.07
CA ALA A 25 -12.70 -16.48 9.44
C ALA A 25 -11.72 -16.87 8.31
N VAL A 26 -10.85 -17.87 8.56
CA VAL A 26 -9.93 -18.40 7.53
C VAL A 26 -10.71 -18.97 6.35
N TYR A 27 -11.80 -19.72 6.59
CA TYR A 27 -12.65 -20.25 5.53
C TYR A 27 -13.35 -19.14 4.72
N LEU A 28 -13.88 -18.12 5.41
CA LEU A 28 -14.49 -16.96 4.74
C LEU A 28 -13.48 -16.18 3.89
N LEU A 29 -12.28 -15.93 4.41
CA LEU A 29 -11.21 -15.27 3.66
C LEU A 29 -10.78 -16.11 2.45
N TRP A 30 -10.61 -17.42 2.63
CA TRP A 30 -10.23 -18.31 1.54
C TRP A 30 -11.29 -18.36 0.43
N THR A 31 -12.58 -18.42 0.79
CA THR A 31 -13.67 -18.36 -0.20
C THR A 31 -13.83 -16.99 -0.84
N ASN A 32 -13.38 -15.91 -0.19
CA ASN A 32 -13.35 -14.59 -0.80
C ASN A 32 -12.20 -14.45 -1.81
N GLU A 33 -11.01 -14.90 -1.45
CA GLU A 33 -9.81 -14.79 -2.30
C GLU A 33 -9.81 -15.80 -3.47
N GLY A 34 -10.38 -17.00 -3.27
CA GLY A 34 -10.37 -18.07 -4.27
C GLY A 34 -11.49 -18.05 -5.31
N ARG A 35 -12.40 -17.06 -5.27
CA ARG A 35 -13.60 -17.04 -6.14
C ARG A 35 -13.33 -16.63 -7.58
N VAL A 36 -12.31 -15.83 -7.83
CA VAL A 36 -12.00 -15.34 -9.18
C VAL A 36 -10.51 -15.45 -9.43
N ASP A 37 -10.11 -16.52 -10.12
CA ASP A 37 -8.79 -16.61 -10.71
C ASP A 37 -8.75 -15.70 -11.95
N PHE A 38 -8.46 -14.42 -11.74
CA PHE A 38 -8.31 -13.44 -12.81
C PHE A 38 -7.26 -13.87 -13.83
N GLY A 39 -6.27 -14.67 -13.43
CA GLY A 39 -5.25 -15.20 -14.33
C GLY A 39 -5.81 -16.24 -15.31
N ARG A 40 -6.71 -17.12 -14.85
CA ARG A 40 -7.41 -18.07 -15.72
C ARG A 40 -8.44 -17.38 -16.60
N VAL A 41 -9.20 -16.45 -16.03
CA VAL A 41 -10.17 -15.62 -16.75
C VAL A 41 -9.47 -14.84 -17.87
N ALA A 42 -8.32 -14.21 -17.61
CA ALA A 42 -7.55 -13.48 -18.61
C ALA A 42 -6.96 -14.36 -19.73
N LYS A 43 -6.69 -15.65 -19.48
CA LYS A 43 -6.21 -16.58 -20.53
C LYS A 43 -7.28 -16.89 -21.56
N ASP A 44 -8.55 -16.91 -21.14
CA ASP A 44 -9.69 -17.19 -22.02
C ASP A 44 -10.21 -15.92 -22.73
N ALA A 45 -9.54 -14.77 -22.54
CA ALA A 45 -9.90 -13.52 -23.19
C ALA A 45 -9.66 -13.58 -24.70
N VAL A 46 -10.64 -13.13 -25.47
CA VAL A 46 -10.48 -12.94 -26.92
C VAL A 46 -9.76 -11.62 -27.18
N ILE A 47 -8.63 -11.66 -27.88
CA ILE A 47 -7.91 -10.44 -28.27
C ILE A 47 -8.64 -9.80 -29.44
N LEU A 48 -9.09 -8.56 -29.27
CA LEU A 48 -9.74 -7.79 -30.33
C LEU A 48 -8.94 -6.54 -30.69
N SER A 49 -9.15 -6.07 -31.93
CA SER A 49 -8.68 -4.77 -32.37
C SER A 49 -9.45 -3.66 -31.66
N SER A 50 -8.78 -2.54 -31.36
CA SER A 50 -9.41 -1.33 -30.83
C SER A 50 -10.17 -0.51 -31.89
N GLU A 51 -10.03 -0.87 -33.17
CA GLU A 51 -10.58 -0.08 -34.29
C GLU A 51 -11.99 -0.50 -34.71
N SER A 52 -12.47 -1.67 -34.28
CA SER A 52 -13.78 -2.20 -34.68
C SER A 52 -14.42 -3.03 -33.58
N VAL A 53 -15.74 -2.91 -33.42
CA VAL A 53 -16.51 -3.79 -32.53
C VAL A 53 -16.87 -5.07 -33.27
N ASP A 54 -16.39 -6.21 -32.78
CA ASP A 54 -16.76 -7.52 -33.30
C ASP A 54 -17.95 -8.10 -32.51
N SER A 55 -19.12 -8.15 -33.14
CA SER A 55 -20.33 -8.73 -32.55
C SER A 55 -20.19 -10.21 -32.19
N ALA A 56 -19.21 -10.93 -32.75
CA ALA A 56 -18.92 -12.33 -32.40
C ALA A 56 -18.28 -12.49 -31.00
N ALA A 57 -17.85 -11.40 -30.39
CA ALA A 57 -17.30 -11.37 -29.04
C ALA A 57 -18.31 -10.99 -27.94
N GLU A 58 -19.58 -10.76 -28.32
CA GLU A 58 -20.66 -10.45 -27.38
C GLU A 58 -20.79 -11.54 -26.30
N GLY A 59 -20.84 -11.14 -25.03
CA GLY A 59 -20.90 -12.05 -23.89
C GLY A 59 -19.61 -12.81 -23.56
N LYS A 60 -18.48 -12.54 -24.25
CA LYS A 60 -17.16 -13.11 -23.95
C LYS A 60 -16.28 -12.10 -23.22
N LEU A 61 -15.31 -12.61 -22.47
CA LEU A 61 -14.22 -11.77 -21.98
C LEU A 61 -13.33 -11.37 -23.16
N VAL A 62 -12.97 -10.09 -23.23
CA VAL A 62 -12.14 -9.54 -24.31
C VAL A 62 -10.95 -8.79 -23.75
N ALA A 63 -9.85 -8.84 -24.48
CA ALA A 63 -8.66 -8.02 -24.25
C ALA A 63 -8.44 -7.13 -25.46
N VAL A 64 -8.38 -5.81 -25.25
CA VAL A 64 -8.20 -4.83 -26.32
C VAL A 64 -6.95 -4.02 -26.02
N SER A 65 -6.12 -3.81 -27.04
CA SER A 65 -4.97 -2.91 -26.97
C SER A 65 -5.08 -1.88 -28.09
N GLY A 66 -4.72 -0.65 -27.79
CA GLY A 66 -4.86 0.48 -28.70
C GLY A 66 -4.08 1.70 -28.26
N LYS A 67 -3.88 2.63 -29.18
CA LYS A 67 -3.23 3.90 -28.86
C LYS A 67 -4.22 4.80 -28.11
N LEU A 68 -3.95 5.07 -26.83
CA LEU A 68 -4.70 6.05 -26.06
C LEU A 68 -4.44 7.47 -26.62
N ARG A 69 -5.52 8.20 -26.91
CA ARG A 69 -5.47 9.59 -27.39
C ARG A 69 -6.52 10.40 -26.62
N SER A 70 -6.21 11.67 -26.36
CA SER A 70 -7.12 12.66 -25.81
C SER A 70 -7.22 13.80 -26.82
N ASP A 71 -8.43 14.20 -27.17
CA ASP A 71 -8.68 15.36 -28.04
C ASP A 71 -8.65 16.68 -27.26
N GLU A 72 -8.85 16.62 -25.94
CA GLU A 72 -8.76 17.77 -25.06
C GLU A 72 -7.28 18.06 -24.71
N PRO A 73 -6.80 19.30 -24.95
CA PRO A 73 -5.43 19.67 -24.64
C PRO A 73 -5.25 19.89 -23.13
N LEU A 74 -4.32 19.13 -22.53
CA LEU A 74 -3.96 19.24 -21.13
C LEU A 74 -2.73 20.15 -20.98
N GLY A 75 -2.69 20.98 -19.94
CA GLY A 75 -1.56 21.88 -19.66
C GLY A 75 -1.50 22.27 -18.18
N ASP A 76 -0.40 22.91 -17.77
CA ASP A 76 -0.17 23.35 -16.39
C ASP A 76 0.71 24.60 -16.41
N ALA A 77 0.13 25.72 -16.82
CA ALA A 77 0.88 26.97 -16.93
C ALA A 77 1.34 27.46 -15.53
N PRO A 78 2.57 27.99 -15.42
CA PRO A 78 3.58 28.24 -16.47
C PRO A 78 4.49 27.04 -16.85
N TYR A 79 4.30 25.87 -16.25
CA TYR A 79 5.26 24.76 -16.27
C TYR A 79 5.10 23.80 -17.44
N LEU A 80 3.88 23.70 -18.00
CA LEU A 80 3.59 22.88 -19.18
C LEU A 80 2.62 23.61 -20.09
N GLN A 81 3.01 23.77 -21.35
CA GLN A 81 2.15 24.31 -22.39
C GLN A 81 1.02 23.32 -22.72
N PRO A 82 -0.21 23.79 -23.02
CA PRO A 82 -1.31 22.92 -23.43
C PRO A 82 -0.94 22.05 -24.63
N GLY A 83 -1.21 20.74 -24.54
CA GLY A 83 -0.90 19.78 -25.59
C GLY A 83 -1.69 18.47 -25.45
N PRO A 84 -1.58 17.54 -26.42
CA PRO A 84 -2.35 16.29 -26.44
C PRO A 84 -1.78 15.24 -25.49
N TYR A 85 -1.74 15.56 -24.20
CA TYR A 85 -1.33 14.63 -23.15
C TYR A 85 -2.52 13.84 -22.62
N VAL A 86 -2.28 12.61 -22.20
CA VAL A 86 -3.32 11.71 -21.67
C VAL A 86 -3.40 11.75 -20.14
N ALA A 87 -2.32 12.19 -19.49
CA ALA A 87 -2.24 12.36 -18.04
C ALA A 87 -1.16 13.39 -17.70
N LEU A 88 -1.37 14.13 -16.62
CA LEU A 88 -0.39 15.03 -16.04
C LEU A 88 -0.08 14.58 -14.60
N ALA A 89 1.19 14.38 -14.29
CA ALA A 89 1.66 14.11 -12.94
C ALA A 89 2.65 15.19 -12.53
N ARG A 90 2.28 16.00 -11.53
CA ARG A 90 3.14 17.06 -10.99
C ARG A 90 3.89 16.54 -9.78
N ASN A 91 5.22 16.52 -9.86
CA ASN A 91 6.09 16.27 -8.72
C ASN A 91 6.63 17.61 -8.24
N VAL A 92 6.17 18.06 -7.07
CA VAL A 92 6.68 19.25 -6.41
C VAL A 92 7.59 18.82 -5.27
N GLU A 93 8.79 19.37 -5.25
CA GLU A 93 9.77 19.13 -4.20
C GLU A 93 10.12 20.45 -3.52
N MET A 94 10.54 20.37 -2.26
CA MET A 94 11.16 21.47 -1.56
C MET A 94 12.58 21.10 -1.16
N TYR A 95 13.46 22.09 -1.14
CA TYR A 95 14.80 21.93 -0.60
C TYR A 95 14.72 22.08 0.92
N ALA A 96 14.83 20.96 1.64
CA ALA A 96 14.63 20.88 3.08
C ALA A 96 15.68 20.00 3.74
N TRP A 97 15.76 20.11 5.07
CA TRP A 97 16.56 19.22 5.90
C TRP A 97 15.97 17.82 5.92
N ILE A 98 16.83 16.82 5.77
CA ILE A 98 16.50 15.41 5.81
C ILE A 98 17.36 14.78 6.92
N GLU A 99 16.70 14.23 7.93
CA GLU A 99 17.36 13.41 8.95
C GLU A 99 17.46 11.96 8.46
N ARG A 100 18.69 11.43 8.44
CA ARG A 100 18.97 10.00 8.21
C ARG A 100 19.51 9.36 9.47
N ARG A 101 18.96 8.21 9.82
CA ARG A 101 19.48 7.39 10.91
C ARG A 101 20.59 6.47 10.37
N ARG A 102 21.77 6.50 10.98
CA ARG A 102 22.89 5.64 10.61
C ARG A 102 22.56 4.19 10.97
N GLU A 103 22.49 3.28 9.99
CA GLU A 103 22.03 1.88 10.18
C GLU A 103 23.00 0.97 10.99
N GLY A 104 24.07 1.53 11.57
CA GLY A 104 25.07 0.78 12.35
C GLY A 104 24.72 0.51 13.82
N ALA A 105 23.68 1.12 14.39
CA ALA A 105 23.36 1.05 15.82
C ALA A 105 22.48 -0.16 16.22
N LYS A 106 22.59 -1.31 15.54
CA LYS A 106 22.04 -2.58 16.05
C LYS A 106 23.06 -3.21 16.99
N GLY A 107 23.07 -2.75 18.23
CA GLY A 107 24.06 -3.22 19.20
C GLY A 107 23.79 -2.90 20.67
N SER A 108 22.55 -2.95 21.16
CA SER A 108 22.30 -3.31 22.56
C SER A 108 20.83 -3.63 22.82
N SER A 109 20.63 -4.82 23.38
CA SER A 109 19.39 -5.30 23.95
C SER A 109 19.04 -4.57 25.24
N GLY A 110 17.76 -4.32 25.49
CA GLY A 110 17.20 -4.20 26.84
C GLY A 110 16.70 -2.81 27.22
N SER A 111 15.40 -2.76 27.54
CA SER A 111 14.68 -1.83 28.42
C SER A 111 14.98 -0.31 28.43
N SER A 112 13.86 0.42 28.32
CA SER A 112 13.59 1.75 28.89
C SER A 112 14.37 2.96 28.38
N SER A 113 13.58 3.93 27.89
CA SER A 113 13.72 5.37 28.11
C SER A 113 15.11 5.86 28.50
N GLY A 114 15.91 6.29 27.52
CA GLY A 114 17.18 6.96 27.75
C GLY A 114 17.80 7.39 26.43
N ASP A 115 17.83 8.70 26.22
CA ASP A 115 18.59 9.49 25.25
C ASP A 115 19.32 8.72 24.14
N LYS A 116 18.78 8.84 22.91
CA LYS A 116 19.53 8.46 21.72
C LYS A 116 20.74 9.40 21.58
N ALA A 117 21.93 8.83 21.38
CA ALA A 117 23.13 9.63 21.22
C ALA A 117 23.04 10.49 19.94
N PRO A 118 23.45 11.77 19.96
CA PRO A 118 23.41 12.66 18.79
C PRO A 118 24.24 12.14 17.61
N ASN A 119 25.14 11.20 17.84
CA ASN A 119 26.00 10.60 16.81
C ASN A 119 25.30 9.59 15.90
N ASP A 120 24.06 9.18 16.20
CA ASP A 120 23.32 8.18 15.41
C ASP A 120 22.58 8.77 14.20
N TYR A 121 22.56 10.10 14.09
CA TYR A 121 21.78 10.85 13.11
C TYR A 121 22.67 11.72 12.23
N GLU A 122 22.35 11.77 10.94
CA GLU A 122 22.98 12.62 9.94
C GLU A 122 21.93 13.54 9.33
N TYR A 123 22.30 14.80 9.12
CA TYR A 123 21.41 15.81 8.55
C TYR A 123 22.01 16.32 7.26
N GLU A 124 21.21 16.31 6.20
CA GLU A 124 21.60 16.85 4.90
C GLU A 124 20.46 17.68 4.30
N LEU A 125 20.83 18.69 3.50
CA LEU A 125 19.86 19.42 2.70
C LEU A 125 19.64 18.68 1.38
N GLY A 126 18.39 18.37 1.08
CA GLY A 126 18.00 17.66 -0.14
C GLY A 126 16.65 18.12 -0.67
N TRP A 127 16.43 17.83 -1.96
CA TRP A 127 15.10 17.95 -2.55
C TRP A 127 14.22 16.79 -2.07
N THR A 128 13.03 17.09 -1.56
CA THR A 128 12.06 16.08 -1.13
C THR A 128 10.63 16.54 -1.43
N ASN A 129 9.77 15.62 -1.85
CA ASN A 129 8.34 15.85 -2.01
C ASN A 129 7.54 15.64 -0.71
N SER A 130 8.21 15.19 0.35
CA SER A 130 7.65 14.90 1.66
C SER A 130 8.62 15.39 2.74
N PRO A 131 8.67 16.71 2.98
CA PRO A 131 9.53 17.28 4.01
C PRO A 131 9.12 16.76 5.39
N GLN A 132 10.12 16.35 6.18
CA GLN A 132 9.90 16.02 7.57
C GLN A 132 9.67 17.30 8.38
N ASP A 133 8.77 17.24 9.36
CA ASP A 133 8.63 18.31 10.34
C ASP A 133 9.87 18.33 11.25
N SER A 134 10.64 19.42 11.18
CA SER A 134 11.90 19.56 11.91
C SER A 134 11.75 19.53 13.42
N SER A 135 10.54 19.78 13.96
CA SER A 135 10.28 19.61 15.39
C SER A 135 10.35 18.15 15.86
N ASN A 136 10.31 17.20 14.92
CA ASN A 136 10.46 15.76 15.17
C ASN A 136 11.89 15.25 14.95
N PHE A 137 12.84 16.13 14.60
CA PHE A 137 14.25 15.73 14.52
C PHE A 137 14.77 15.32 15.90
N ALA A 138 15.64 14.32 15.91
CA ALA A 138 16.25 13.79 17.13
C ALA A 138 17.13 14.84 17.82
N VAL A 139 17.72 15.75 17.04
CA VAL A 139 18.42 16.94 17.50
C VAL A 139 17.68 18.16 16.95
N PRO A 140 17.00 18.95 17.80
CA PRO A 140 16.27 20.15 17.39
C PRO A 140 17.16 21.26 16.82
#